data_AF-A0A522CLA3-F1
#
_entry.id   AF-A0A522CLA3-F1
#
_cell.length_a   1.000
_cell.length_b   1.000
_cell.length_c   1.000
_cell.angle_alpha   90.00
_cell.angle_beta   90.00
_cell.angle_gamma   90.00
#
_symmetry.space_group_name_H-M   'P 1'
#
loop_
_entity.id
_entity.type
_entity.pdbx_description
1 polymer ?
#
loop_
_entity_poly.entity_id
_entity_poly.type
_entity_poly.pdbx_seq_one_letter_code
_entity_poly.pdbx_strand_id
1 'polypeptide(L)'
;MKSVLKKLFAPVALALALTGCAENPQDIAARPAIVDAMVQNSLDICQTGLVNADKAAYETRLRTVLNDVGRTSSLKEMQNHNLTVCLDQRLVHQNLGFWDQHVKAVMYRDGDKGGIVSLYDDGRAPGEVGFWSAKPSAYSWGARDISRLAAKFQDGKISEKDNLMYAARESCGKHCSDIYWRTPASFDKDTQAKNPELAKPPVPLPVQKPAS
;
A
#
# COMPACT_ATOMS: atom_id res chain seq x y z
N MET A 1 17.99 -73.49 -9.13
CA MET A 1 17.48 -72.46 -10.06
C MET A 1 17.03 -71.26 -9.25
N LYS A 2 17.51 -70.06 -9.62
CA LYS A 2 16.90 -68.72 -9.57
C LYS A 2 15.93 -68.43 -8.40
N SER A 3 16.01 -67.37 -7.60
CA SER A 3 16.85 -66.17 -7.58
C SER A 3 16.50 -65.44 -6.28
N VAL A 4 17.48 -65.12 -5.44
CA VAL A 4 17.33 -64.19 -4.32
C VAL A 4 17.42 -62.79 -4.91
N LEU A 5 16.33 -62.02 -4.90
CA LEU A 5 16.36 -60.59 -5.23
C LEU A 5 15.82 -59.77 -4.06
N LYS A 6 16.75 -59.36 -3.19
CA LYS A 6 16.59 -58.21 -2.30
C LYS A 6 16.36 -56.98 -3.17
N LYS A 7 15.18 -56.37 -3.13
CA LYS A 7 14.96 -55.03 -3.65
C LYS A 7 14.95 -54.05 -2.47
N LEU A 8 16.14 -53.54 -2.16
CA LEU A 8 16.31 -52.24 -1.50
C LEU A 8 15.86 -51.19 -2.51
N PHE A 9 14.68 -50.59 -2.29
CA PHE A 9 14.34 -49.32 -2.90
C PHE A 9 14.54 -48.25 -1.85
N ALA A 10 15.61 -47.48 -2.01
CA ALA A 10 15.82 -46.24 -1.29
C ALA A 10 14.80 -45.19 -1.79
N PRO A 11 14.06 -44.50 -0.92
CA PRO A 11 13.39 -43.27 -1.30
C PRO A 11 14.43 -42.14 -1.27
N VAL A 12 15.08 -41.88 -2.41
CA VAL A 12 15.86 -40.66 -2.59
C VAL A 12 14.99 -39.61 -3.26
N ALA A 13 14.82 -38.51 -2.54
CA ALA A 13 14.55 -37.16 -3.01
C ALA A 13 13.21 -36.89 -3.73
N LEU A 14 12.23 -36.44 -2.95
CA LEU A 14 11.25 -35.46 -3.43
C LEU A 14 11.16 -34.31 -2.40
N ALA A 15 12.20 -33.47 -2.35
CA ALA A 15 12.26 -32.30 -1.46
C ALA A 15 12.86 -31.06 -2.15
N LEU A 16 12.58 -30.88 -3.44
CA LEU A 16 13.03 -29.71 -4.22
C LEU A 16 11.85 -29.15 -5.04
N ALA A 17 10.78 -28.69 -4.37
CA ALA A 17 9.69 -27.99 -5.05
C ALA A 17 8.88 -27.02 -4.16
N LEU A 18 9.42 -26.54 -3.03
CA LEU A 18 8.74 -25.54 -2.17
C LEU A 18 9.57 -24.27 -1.91
N THR A 19 10.78 -24.15 -2.48
CA THR A 19 11.67 -22.99 -2.26
C THR A 19 11.33 -21.77 -3.14
N GLY A 20 10.32 -21.86 -4.01
CA GLY A 20 9.98 -20.78 -4.96
C GLY A 20 9.09 -19.66 -4.43
N CYS A 21 8.54 -19.78 -3.22
CA CYS A 21 7.59 -18.80 -2.67
C CYS A 21 8.01 -18.21 -1.31
N ALA A 22 9.08 -18.73 -0.71
CA ALA A 22 9.58 -18.21 0.56
C ALA A 22 10.44 -16.98 0.33
N GLU A 23 10.17 -15.92 1.09
CA GLU A 23 11.04 -14.76 1.15
C GLU A 23 12.44 -15.17 1.66
N ASN A 24 13.48 -14.52 1.16
CA ASN A 24 14.85 -14.78 1.57
C ASN A 24 15.01 -14.53 3.08
N PRO A 25 15.66 -15.40 3.88
CA PRO A 25 15.78 -15.20 5.33
C PRO A 25 16.35 -13.84 5.75
N GLN A 26 17.27 -13.27 4.98
CA GLN A 26 17.79 -11.91 5.23
C GLN A 26 16.71 -10.84 5.09
N ASP A 27 15.78 -10.99 4.14
CA ASP A 27 14.67 -10.05 3.96
C ASP A 27 13.66 -10.17 5.10
N ILE A 28 13.32 -11.41 5.51
CA ILE A 28 12.48 -11.67 6.68
C ILE A 28 13.08 -11.01 7.94
N ALA A 29 14.39 -11.18 8.15
CA ALA A 29 15.09 -10.61 9.30
C ALA A 29 15.18 -9.08 9.26
N ALA A 30 15.30 -8.48 8.08
CA ALA A 30 15.39 -7.03 7.91
C ALA A 30 14.03 -6.31 8.01
N ARG A 31 12.93 -7.04 7.79
CA ARG A 31 11.57 -6.47 7.70
C ARG A 31 11.17 -5.59 8.88
N PRO A 32 11.36 -5.97 10.16
CA PRO A 32 10.93 -5.14 11.28
C PRO A 32 11.56 -3.74 11.24
N ALA A 33 12.87 -3.66 10.97
CA ALA A 33 13.60 -2.39 10.89
C ALA A 33 13.13 -1.51 9.71
N ILE A 34 12.80 -2.14 8.57
CA ILE A 34 12.24 -1.43 7.41
C ILE A 34 10.87 -0.83 7.76
N VAL A 35 10.01 -1.62 8.39
CA VAL A 35 8.68 -1.16 8.82
C VAL A 35 8.81 -0.05 9.85
N ASP A 36 9.69 -0.17 10.84
CA ASP A 36 9.96 0.87 11.84
C ASP A 36 10.39 2.19 11.18
N ALA A 37 11.34 2.13 10.24
CA ALA A 37 11.81 3.32 9.53
C ALA A 37 10.69 3.99 8.71
N MET A 38 9.86 3.21 8.01
CA MET A 38 8.75 3.73 7.24
C MET A 38 7.64 4.32 8.12
N VAL A 39 7.35 3.69 9.25
CA VAL A 39 6.42 4.19 10.27
C VAL A 39 6.91 5.52 10.82
N GLN A 40 8.18 5.60 11.24
CA GLN A 40 8.75 6.82 11.78
C GLN A 40 8.72 7.97 10.75
N ASN A 41 9.14 7.70 9.52
CA ASN A 41 9.09 8.67 8.43
C ASN A 41 7.65 9.18 8.17
N SER A 42 6.66 8.30 8.27
CA SER A 42 5.24 8.67 8.16
C SER A 42 4.79 9.59 9.31
N LEU A 43 5.18 9.26 10.55
CA LEU A 43 4.85 10.05 11.73
C LEU A 43 5.46 11.46 11.70
N ASP A 44 6.58 11.63 11.01
CA ASP A 44 7.28 12.91 10.90
C ASP A 44 6.72 13.81 9.77
N ILE A 45 6.17 13.21 8.71
CA ILE A 45 5.77 13.92 7.49
C ILE A 45 4.25 14.03 7.35
N CYS A 46 3.51 12.98 7.69
CA CYS A 46 2.09 12.88 7.36
C CYS A 46 1.24 13.65 8.38
N GLN A 47 0.19 14.29 7.87
CA GLN A 47 -0.87 14.83 8.70
C GLN A 47 -1.67 13.67 9.28
N THR A 48 -1.68 13.56 10.60
CA THR A 48 -2.63 12.69 11.27
C THR A 48 -4.02 13.34 11.15
N GLY A 49 -4.93 12.72 10.38
CA GLY A 49 -6.31 13.19 10.17
C GLY A 49 -7.13 13.38 11.48
N LEU A 50 -8.38 13.83 11.35
CA LEU A 50 -9.26 14.18 12.49
C LEU A 50 -9.46 13.04 13.51
N VAL A 51 -9.49 11.79 13.06
CA VAL A 51 -9.59 10.59 13.93
C VAL A 51 -8.21 10.06 14.34
N ASN A 52 -7.15 10.55 13.68
CA ASN A 52 -5.75 10.18 13.95
C ASN A 52 -5.08 11.16 14.92
N ALA A 53 -5.84 12.00 15.64
CA ALA A 53 -5.31 12.87 16.70
C ALA A 53 -4.48 12.08 17.73
N ASP A 54 -4.80 10.80 17.93
CA ASP A 54 -3.93 9.86 18.64
C ASP A 54 -2.85 9.27 17.71
N LYS A 55 -1.63 9.76 17.92
CA LYS A 55 -0.41 9.31 17.24
C LYS A 55 -0.18 7.80 17.39
N ALA A 56 -0.47 7.23 18.55
CA ALA A 56 -0.24 5.80 18.82
C ALA A 56 -1.23 4.92 18.04
N ALA A 57 -2.47 5.36 17.92
CA ALA A 57 -3.46 4.69 17.10
C ALA A 57 -3.02 4.70 15.62
N TYR A 58 -2.65 5.87 15.08
CA TYR A 58 -2.13 5.99 13.70
C TYR A 58 -0.95 5.07 13.45
N GLU A 59 0.05 5.10 14.34
CA GLU A 59 1.24 4.25 14.26
C GLU A 59 0.85 2.78 14.15
N THR A 60 -0.01 2.32 15.06
CA THR A 60 -0.46 0.92 15.12
C THR A 60 -1.09 0.51 13.80
N ARG A 61 -1.99 1.34 13.24
CA ARG A 61 -2.67 1.02 11.97
C ARG A 61 -1.69 0.92 10.81
N LEU A 62 -0.79 1.90 10.69
CA LEU A 62 0.20 1.94 9.61
C LEU A 62 1.15 0.75 9.71
N ARG A 63 1.63 0.45 10.91
CA ARG A 63 2.49 -0.70 11.17
C ARG A 63 1.83 -2.01 10.75
N THR A 64 0.54 -2.21 11.07
CA THR A 64 -0.22 -3.37 10.59
C THR A 64 -0.24 -3.43 9.06
N VAL A 65 -0.59 -2.33 8.38
CA VAL A 65 -0.63 -2.30 6.91
C VAL A 65 0.72 -2.66 6.29
N LEU A 66 1.82 -2.12 6.82
CA LEU A 66 3.17 -2.40 6.32
C LEU A 66 3.64 -3.83 6.63
N ASN A 67 3.25 -4.39 7.78
CA ASN A 67 3.49 -5.80 8.11
C ASN A 67 2.66 -6.79 7.29
N ASP A 68 1.57 -6.33 6.69
CA ASP A 68 0.73 -7.16 5.81
C ASP A 68 1.18 -7.11 4.34
N VAL A 69 2.12 -6.24 3.96
CA VAL A 69 2.70 -6.20 2.61
C VAL A 69 3.33 -7.57 2.29
N GLY A 70 2.98 -8.18 1.16
CA GLY A 70 3.31 -9.59 0.93
C GLY A 70 4.80 -9.90 0.80
N ARG A 71 5.64 -8.90 0.47
CA ARG A 71 7.10 -9.05 0.31
C ARG A 71 7.83 -7.82 0.87
N THR A 72 8.93 -8.04 1.58
CA THR A 72 9.86 -7.02 2.04
C THR A 72 10.52 -6.29 0.88
N SER A 73 10.75 -6.96 -0.26
CA SER A 73 11.24 -6.29 -1.48
C SER A 73 10.32 -5.17 -1.95
N SER A 74 9.00 -5.30 -1.76
CA SER A 74 8.05 -4.22 -2.07
C SER A 74 8.25 -3.02 -1.15
N LEU A 75 8.51 -3.25 0.15
CA LEU A 75 8.80 -2.15 1.10
C LEU A 75 10.13 -1.47 0.78
N LYS A 76 11.16 -2.25 0.44
CA LYS A 76 12.46 -1.73 -0.02
C LYS A 76 12.31 -0.89 -1.27
N GLU A 77 11.47 -1.30 -2.22
CA GLU A 77 11.18 -0.51 -3.42
C GLU A 77 10.63 0.87 -3.05
N MET A 78 9.68 0.93 -2.13
CA MET A 78 9.12 2.19 -1.66
C MET A 78 10.19 3.08 -1.01
N GLN A 79 11.10 2.49 -0.22
CA GLN A 79 12.23 3.21 0.38
C GLN A 79 13.24 3.69 -0.66
N ASN A 80 13.60 2.86 -1.64
CA ASN A 80 14.53 3.21 -2.72
C ASN A 80 14.03 4.41 -3.53
N HIS A 81 12.71 4.54 -3.65
CA HIS A 81 12.04 5.66 -4.30
C HIS A 81 11.68 6.80 -3.33
N ASN A 82 12.21 6.83 -2.10
CA ASN A 82 11.96 7.87 -1.09
C ASN A 82 10.46 8.13 -0.88
N LEU A 83 9.64 7.07 -0.84
CA LEU A 83 8.19 7.19 -0.68
C LEU A 83 7.79 7.10 0.79
N THR A 84 7.07 8.11 1.24
CA THR A 84 6.41 8.15 2.54
C THR A 84 4.99 7.61 2.42
N VAL A 85 4.64 6.58 3.17
CA VAL A 85 3.26 6.05 3.21
C VAL A 85 2.46 6.79 4.27
N CYS A 86 1.35 7.42 3.90
CA CYS A 86 0.45 8.11 4.82
C CYS A 86 -0.92 7.41 4.87
N LEU A 87 -1.53 7.34 6.04
CA LEU A 87 -2.95 6.98 6.18
C LEU A 87 -3.81 8.24 6.09
N ASP A 88 -4.68 8.31 5.10
CA ASP A 88 -5.39 9.53 4.70
C ASP A 88 -6.91 9.36 4.76
N GLN A 89 -7.51 10.11 5.69
CA GLN A 89 -8.94 10.06 5.97
C GLN A 89 -9.76 10.93 5.00
N ARG A 90 -9.11 11.80 4.22
CA ARG A 90 -9.80 12.55 3.16
C ARG A 90 -10.38 11.59 2.11
N LEU A 91 -9.73 10.45 1.92
CA LEU A 91 -10.22 9.38 1.05
C LEU A 91 -11.49 8.68 1.57
N VAL A 92 -11.88 8.87 2.84
CA VAL A 92 -13.17 8.38 3.36
C VAL A 92 -14.30 9.31 2.97
N HIS A 93 -14.04 10.62 3.01
CA HIS A 93 -15.02 11.68 2.87
C HIS A 93 -15.13 12.18 1.43
N GLN A 94 -14.78 11.32 0.46
CA GLN A 94 -14.91 11.64 -0.95
C GLN A 94 -16.37 11.91 -1.30
N ASN A 95 -16.64 13.04 -1.93
CA ASN A 95 -17.89 13.30 -2.60
C ASN A 95 -17.93 12.50 -3.90
N LEU A 96 -18.64 11.37 -3.86
CA LEU A 96 -18.77 10.44 -4.97
C LEU A 96 -20.18 10.58 -5.53
N GLY A 97 -20.26 10.90 -6.82
CA GLY A 97 -21.51 10.77 -7.55
C GLY A 97 -21.99 9.33 -7.56
N PHE A 98 -23.21 9.12 -8.07
CA PHE A 98 -23.86 7.81 -8.07
C PHE A 98 -23.09 6.73 -8.87
N TRP A 99 -22.23 7.13 -9.82
CA TRP A 99 -21.48 6.22 -10.69
C TRP A 99 -19.95 6.31 -10.51
N ASP A 100 -19.49 7.10 -9.55
CA ASP A 100 -18.08 7.46 -9.43
C ASP A 100 -17.29 6.37 -8.69
N GLN A 101 -16.03 6.17 -9.09
CA GLN A 101 -15.15 5.20 -8.45
C GLN A 101 -14.48 5.83 -7.22
N HIS A 102 -14.53 5.14 -6.09
CA HIS A 102 -13.76 5.53 -4.90
C HIS A 102 -12.25 5.47 -5.22
N VAL A 103 -11.55 6.59 -5.01
CA VAL A 103 -10.10 6.57 -4.86
C VAL A 103 -9.75 5.78 -3.58
N LYS A 104 -8.82 4.83 -3.69
CA LYS A 104 -8.32 4.01 -2.58
C LYS A 104 -6.93 4.39 -2.14
N ALA A 105 -6.13 4.94 -3.05
CA ALA A 105 -4.85 5.52 -2.73
C ALA A 105 -4.49 6.63 -3.72
N VAL A 106 -3.59 7.52 -3.33
CA VAL A 106 -3.04 8.58 -4.17
C VAL A 106 -1.53 8.60 -3.99
N MET A 107 -0.78 8.60 -5.09
CA MET A 107 0.66 8.82 -5.07
C MET A 107 0.91 10.24 -5.56
N TYR A 108 1.54 11.05 -4.70
CA TYR A 108 2.03 12.39 -4.99
C TYR A 108 3.55 12.30 -5.15
N ARG A 109 4.07 12.48 -6.35
CA ARG A 109 5.50 12.46 -6.62
C ARG A 109 6.07 13.88 -6.72
N ASP A 110 7.27 14.07 -6.18
CA ASP A 110 8.07 15.28 -6.33
C ASP A 110 9.32 14.98 -7.17
N GLY A 111 9.10 14.66 -8.46
CA GLY A 111 10.20 14.27 -9.35
C GLY A 111 11.01 13.12 -8.73
N ASP A 112 12.33 13.23 -8.74
CA ASP A 112 13.23 12.18 -8.24
C ASP A 112 13.51 12.28 -6.73
N LYS A 113 12.90 13.25 -6.05
CA LYS A 113 13.06 13.46 -4.60
C LYS A 113 12.17 12.52 -3.78
N GLY A 114 11.34 11.73 -4.44
CA GLY A 114 10.42 10.78 -3.84
C GLY A 114 8.98 11.24 -3.88
N GLY A 115 8.23 10.97 -2.82
CA GLY A 115 6.82 11.28 -2.81
C GLY A 115 6.05 10.76 -1.61
N ILE A 116 4.74 10.96 -1.64
CA ILE A 116 3.81 10.51 -0.62
C ILE A 116 2.81 9.56 -1.26
N VAL A 117 2.62 8.41 -0.62
CA VAL A 117 1.59 7.43 -0.95
C VAL A 117 0.53 7.50 0.13
N SER A 118 -0.55 8.20 -0.17
CA SER A 118 -1.73 8.33 0.67
C SER A 118 -2.62 7.09 0.46
N LEU A 119 -2.92 6.36 1.53
CA LEU A 119 -3.79 5.19 1.54
C LEU A 119 -5.09 5.53 2.25
N TYR A 120 -6.21 5.01 1.76
CA TYR A 120 -7.51 5.16 2.41
C TYR A 120 -7.45 4.68 3.86
N ASP A 121 -7.87 5.52 4.80
CA ASP A 121 -7.96 5.20 6.23
C ASP A 121 -9.25 5.71 6.84
N ASP A 122 -10.04 4.82 7.45
CA ASP A 122 -11.27 5.17 8.14
C ASP A 122 -11.13 5.27 9.65
N GLY A 123 -9.90 5.22 10.16
CA GLY A 123 -9.58 5.40 11.57
C GLY A 123 -9.86 4.18 12.45
N ARG A 124 -10.54 3.15 11.93
CA ARG A 124 -10.89 1.95 12.69
C ARG A 124 -9.65 1.14 13.05
N ALA A 125 -9.60 0.56 14.24
CA ALA A 125 -8.51 -0.31 14.65
C ALA A 125 -8.58 -1.68 13.92
N PRO A 126 -7.48 -2.45 13.83
CA PRO A 126 -7.48 -3.74 13.13
C PRO A 126 -8.51 -4.72 13.72
N GLY A 127 -8.76 -4.66 15.04
CA GLY A 127 -9.74 -5.51 15.72
C GLY A 127 -11.21 -5.10 15.48
N GLU A 128 -11.47 -3.91 14.91
CA GLU A 128 -12.82 -3.39 14.67
C GLU A 128 -13.33 -3.69 13.26
N VAL A 129 -12.42 -4.04 12.34
CA VAL A 129 -12.77 -4.51 11.00
C VAL A 129 -13.03 -6.01 11.05
N GLY A 130 -14.26 -6.39 11.40
CA GLY A 130 -14.67 -7.80 11.35
C GLY A 130 -14.49 -8.40 9.95
N PHE A 131 -14.31 -9.72 9.87
CA PHE A 131 -14.13 -10.49 8.62
C PHE A 131 -15.22 -10.21 7.56
N TRP A 132 -16.43 -9.85 8.00
CA TRP A 132 -17.59 -9.55 7.16
C TRP A 132 -17.78 -8.05 6.85
N SER A 133 -16.82 -7.19 7.22
CA SER A 133 -16.88 -5.76 6.94
C SER A 133 -16.77 -5.53 5.42
N ALA A 134 -17.92 -5.35 4.77
CA ALA A 134 -18.01 -4.96 3.35
C ALA A 134 -17.39 -3.58 3.06
N LYS A 135 -17.04 -2.80 4.10
CA LYS A 135 -16.42 -1.49 3.95
C LYS A 135 -14.90 -1.63 3.82
N PRO A 136 -14.30 -1.13 2.71
CA PRO A 136 -12.86 -1.12 2.55
C PRO A 136 -12.23 -0.28 3.66
N SER A 137 -11.17 -0.79 4.27
CA SER A 137 -10.30 -0.09 5.23
C SER A 137 -8.85 -0.12 4.73
N ALA A 138 -7.96 0.69 5.34
CA ALA A 138 -6.53 0.66 5.06
C ALA A 138 -5.96 -0.77 5.13
N TYR A 139 -6.41 -1.56 6.10
CA TYR A 139 -5.97 -2.96 6.28
C TYR A 139 -6.45 -3.90 5.19
N SER A 140 -7.65 -3.65 4.66
CA SER A 140 -8.25 -4.57 3.69
C SER A 140 -7.47 -4.56 2.37
N TRP A 141 -6.90 -3.41 2.00
CA TRP A 141 -6.33 -3.20 0.66
C TRP A 141 -4.98 -2.49 0.64
N GLY A 142 -4.61 -1.73 1.66
CA GLY A 142 -3.41 -0.89 1.66
C GLY A 142 -2.12 -1.68 1.40
N ALA A 143 -1.97 -2.86 2.01
CA ALA A 143 -0.84 -3.75 1.75
C ALA A 143 -0.74 -4.20 0.27
N ARG A 144 -1.90 -4.46 -0.34
CA ARG A 144 -2.01 -4.82 -1.76
C ARG A 144 -1.71 -3.62 -2.65
N ASP A 145 -2.20 -2.45 -2.30
CA ASP A 145 -1.99 -1.21 -3.05
C ASP A 145 -0.51 -0.81 -3.07
N ILE A 146 0.17 -0.92 -1.92
CA ILE A 146 1.62 -0.76 -1.79
C ILE A 146 2.35 -1.79 -2.66
N SER A 147 1.99 -3.07 -2.55
CA SER A 147 2.66 -4.14 -3.33
C SER A 147 2.53 -3.91 -4.83
N ARG A 148 1.38 -3.43 -5.30
CA ARG A 148 1.13 -3.13 -6.72
C ARG A 148 1.81 -1.87 -7.20
N LEU A 149 1.92 -0.86 -6.33
CA LEU A 149 2.69 0.33 -6.64
C LEU A 149 4.18 -0.02 -6.77
N ALA A 150 4.73 -0.76 -5.81
CA ALA A 150 6.11 -1.24 -5.85
C ALA A 150 6.39 -2.06 -7.12
N ALA A 151 5.49 -2.96 -7.51
CA ALA A 151 5.63 -3.71 -8.76
C ALA A 151 5.68 -2.79 -10.01
N LYS A 152 4.94 -1.67 -10.01
CA LYS A 152 4.99 -0.70 -11.10
C LYS A 152 6.32 0.06 -11.14
N PHE A 153 6.95 0.33 -10.00
CA PHE A 153 8.31 0.87 -9.95
C PHE A 153 9.33 -0.15 -10.49
N GLN A 154 9.27 -1.39 -10.01
CA GLN A 154 10.16 -2.48 -10.45
C GLN A 154 10.06 -2.75 -11.95
N ASP A 155 8.85 -2.69 -12.51
CA ASP A 155 8.60 -2.90 -13.93
C ASP A 155 8.93 -1.66 -14.80
N GLY A 156 9.36 -0.53 -14.19
CA GLY A 156 9.59 0.73 -14.91
C GLY A 156 8.32 1.34 -15.53
N LYS A 157 7.15 1.02 -14.96
CA LYS A 157 5.82 1.45 -15.45
C LYS A 157 5.34 2.78 -14.87
N ILE A 158 6.16 3.43 -14.05
CA ILE A 158 5.91 4.77 -13.52
C ILE A 158 6.93 5.71 -14.14
N SER A 159 6.45 6.72 -14.85
CA SER A 159 7.26 7.76 -15.47
C SER A 159 7.60 8.88 -14.49
N GLU A 160 8.70 9.59 -14.72
CA GLU A 160 9.01 10.88 -14.07
C GLU A 160 7.92 11.95 -14.25
N LYS A 161 7.12 11.81 -15.30
CA LYS A 161 5.99 12.70 -15.58
C LYS A 161 4.73 12.34 -14.78
N ASP A 162 4.69 11.16 -14.16
CA ASP A 162 3.56 10.69 -13.34
C ASP A 162 3.69 11.25 -11.91
N ASN A 163 3.61 12.58 -11.80
CA ASN A 163 3.70 13.30 -10.52
C ASN A 163 2.45 13.11 -9.63
N LEU A 164 1.35 12.62 -10.20
CA LEU A 164 0.14 12.26 -9.49
C LEU A 164 -0.41 10.97 -10.08
N MET A 165 -0.75 10.00 -9.22
CA MET A 165 -1.45 8.79 -9.64
C MET A 165 -2.53 8.44 -8.62
N TYR A 166 -3.66 7.92 -9.10
CA TYR A 166 -4.77 7.44 -8.30
C TYR A 166 -4.84 5.92 -8.38
N ALA A 167 -5.05 5.26 -7.25
CA ALA A 167 -5.45 3.87 -7.19
C ALA A 167 -6.97 3.79 -7.02
N ALA A 168 -7.65 3.07 -7.91
CA ALA A 168 -9.07 2.75 -7.74
C ALA A 168 -9.37 1.33 -8.21
N ARG A 169 -10.53 0.84 -7.78
CA ARG A 169 -11.07 -0.47 -8.16
C ARG A 169 -11.66 -0.36 -9.56
N GLU A 170 -11.09 -1.08 -10.52
CA GLU A 170 -11.76 -1.27 -11.80
C GLU A 170 -12.76 -2.41 -11.67
N SER A 171 -13.99 -2.18 -12.12
CA SER A 171 -14.99 -3.23 -12.30
C SER A 171 -14.98 -3.64 -13.77
N CYS A 172 -14.43 -4.79 -14.11
CA CYS A 172 -14.56 -5.37 -15.45
C CYS A 172 -15.53 -6.56 -15.46
N GLY A 173 -16.83 -6.23 -15.36
CA GLY A 173 -17.92 -7.20 -15.49
C GLY A 173 -18.06 -8.15 -14.31
N LYS A 174 -18.57 -9.36 -14.55
CA LYS A 174 -19.00 -10.29 -13.49
C LYS A 174 -17.91 -10.69 -12.50
N HIS A 175 -16.61 -10.55 -12.81
CA HIS A 175 -15.55 -11.17 -11.99
C HIS A 175 -14.22 -10.44 -11.85
N CYS A 176 -14.09 -9.15 -12.14
CA CYS A 176 -12.81 -8.50 -11.89
C CYS A 176 -12.96 -7.21 -11.13
N SER A 177 -12.46 -7.26 -9.90
CA SER A 177 -12.20 -6.10 -9.09
C SER A 177 -10.72 -6.00 -8.74
N ASP A 178 -9.99 -5.36 -9.61
CA ASP A 178 -8.56 -5.18 -9.45
C ASP A 178 -8.26 -3.69 -9.17
N ILE A 179 -7.18 -3.39 -8.44
CA ILE A 179 -6.78 -2.03 -8.08
C ILE A 179 -5.74 -1.59 -9.09
N TYR A 180 -6.01 -0.49 -9.78
CA TYR A 180 -5.12 0.05 -10.80
C TYR A 180 -4.66 1.45 -10.43
N TRP A 181 -3.34 1.64 -10.48
CA TRP A 181 -2.72 2.96 -10.45
C TRP A 181 -2.76 3.61 -11.83
N ARG A 182 -3.38 4.80 -11.90
CA ARG A 182 -3.70 5.55 -13.12
C ARG A 182 -3.34 7.01 -12.96
N THR A 183 -3.01 7.67 -14.07
CA THR A 183 -2.77 9.13 -14.08
C THR A 183 -4.10 9.90 -13.99
N PRO A 184 -4.08 11.17 -13.57
CA PRO A 184 -5.28 11.99 -13.50
C PRO A 184 -6.08 12.03 -14.81
N ALA A 185 -5.39 12.06 -15.95
CA ALA A 185 -6.01 12.11 -17.28
C ALA A 185 -6.78 10.83 -17.65
N SER A 186 -6.38 9.69 -17.08
CA SER A 186 -7.05 8.38 -17.25
C SER A 186 -7.96 8.02 -16.08
N PHE A 187 -8.12 8.95 -15.14
CA PHE A 187 -8.98 8.82 -13.98
C PHE A 187 -10.26 9.64 -14.17
N ASP A 188 -11.33 9.25 -13.49
CA ASP A 188 -12.61 9.95 -13.54
C ASP A 188 -12.45 11.44 -13.17
N LYS A 189 -12.81 12.32 -14.12
CA LYS A 189 -12.67 13.78 -13.97
C LYS A 189 -13.59 14.32 -12.88
N ASP A 190 -14.74 13.69 -12.68
CA ASP A 190 -15.76 14.17 -11.74
C ASP A 190 -15.30 13.97 -10.30
N THR A 191 -14.73 12.80 -9.99
CA THR A 191 -14.19 12.53 -8.66
C THR A 191 -13.08 13.52 -8.27
N GLN A 192 -12.18 13.90 -9.20
CA GLN A 192 -11.15 14.91 -8.90
C GLN A 192 -11.73 16.30 -8.67
N ALA A 193 -12.66 16.72 -9.53
CA ALA A 193 -13.29 18.04 -9.42
C ALA A 193 -14.10 18.19 -8.12
N LYS A 194 -14.72 17.12 -7.64
CA LYS A 194 -15.50 17.07 -6.41
C LYS A 194 -14.65 17.02 -5.14
N ASN A 195 -13.39 16.59 -5.24
CA ASN A 195 -12.47 16.37 -4.13
C ASN A 195 -11.12 17.09 -4.37
N PRO A 196 -11.13 18.43 -4.50
CA PRO A 196 -9.94 19.21 -4.87
C PRO A 196 -8.79 19.11 -3.86
N GLU A 197 -9.07 18.75 -2.61
CA GLU A 197 -8.06 18.49 -1.59
C GLU A 197 -7.15 17.30 -1.92
N LEU A 198 -7.62 16.35 -2.75
CA LEU A 198 -6.81 15.21 -3.22
C LEU A 198 -5.80 15.60 -4.31
N ALA A 199 -5.74 16.87 -4.70
CA ALA A 199 -4.67 17.39 -5.56
C ALA A 199 -3.35 17.62 -4.79
N LYS A 200 -3.38 17.56 -3.45
CA LYS A 200 -2.21 17.80 -2.59
C LYS A 200 -2.01 16.70 -1.55
N PRO A 201 -0.75 16.37 -1.20
CA PRO A 201 -0.47 15.35 -0.21
C PRO A 201 -1.00 15.72 1.18
N PRO A 202 -1.30 14.72 2.04
CA PRO A 202 -1.76 14.94 3.41
C PRO A 202 -0.57 15.31 4.31
N VAL A 203 0.00 16.50 4.15
CA VAL A 203 1.08 17.02 5.00
C VAL A 203 0.54 18.14 5.90
N PRO A 204 1.04 18.27 7.15
CA PRO A 204 0.64 19.38 8.01
C PRO A 204 0.87 20.72 7.31
N LEU A 205 -0.08 21.63 7.43
CA LEU A 205 0.14 23.00 6.96
C LEU A 205 1.33 23.59 7.74
N PRO A 206 2.21 24.37 7.09
CA PRO A 206 3.25 25.10 7.80
C PRO A 206 2.59 25.91 8.92
N VAL A 207 3.12 25.82 10.14
CA VAL A 207 2.66 26.67 11.24
C VAL A 207 2.81 28.11 10.76
N GLN A 208 1.70 28.79 10.52
CA GLN A 208 1.73 30.20 10.17
C GLN A 208 2.37 30.92 11.35
N LYS A 209 3.59 31.40 11.15
CA LYS A 209 4.26 32.23 12.14
C LYS A 209 3.36 33.44 12.37
N PRO A 210 2.95 33.75 13.61
CA PRO A 210 2.10 34.91 13.85
C PRO A 210 2.77 36.14 13.23
N ALA A 211 2.00 36.89 12.45
CA ALA A 211 2.46 38.14 11.87
C ALA A 211 3.02 39.00 13.01
N SER A 212 4.32 39.27 12.93
CA SER A 212 5.05 40.09 13.91
C SER A 212 4.75 41.56 13.69
#